data_AF-A0A9D9BKK5-F1
#
_entry.id   AF-A0A9D9BKK5-F1
#
_cell.length_a   1.000
_cell.length_b   1.000
_cell.length_c   1.000
_cell.angle_alpha   90.00
_cell.angle_beta   90.00
_cell.angle_gamma   90.00
#
_symmetry.space_group_name_H-M   'P 1'
#
loop_
_entity.id
_entity.type
_entity.pdbx_description
1 polymer ?
#
loop_
_entity_poly.entity_id
_entity_poly.type
_entity_poly.pdbx_seq_one_letter_code
_entity_poly.pdbx_strand_id
1 'polypeptide(L)'
;MSSLADQDNSTPSDGLPSDIKPISIVDEMKRSYLDYAMSVIVSRALPDVRDGLKPVHRRILYSMHENGYEWNKPYRKSARVVGDVMGKYHPHGDSAIYDALVRMAQNFSLRLPLIDGQGNFGSIDGDPAAAMRYTECRLEKVAHKLLDDIDKETVDFQENYDNSESEPVVLPAKFPNLLVNGAGGIAVGMATNIPPHNLGEVIDAAIAIMENPAMSLEELMEIVPGPDFPTGGMILGRSGIRNAFQTGRGSIVMRAKVDIEEVRKDRNALIVTEIPYQVNKSTMIEKIAELVRDKRVEGISDIRDESDRSGMRVVIELKRDAVPDVVLAQLYRFSQLQTSFGANMVALNGGKPEQMNLTDMLKAFVSFREEVVQRRTRYLLKKARDRAHILVGLGIAVANIDEVIQLIRTAPDPATARAQLMERDWPARDVEPLIRLIDDPRHQVREDGTYKLSEEQARAILDLRLQRLTALGRDEIDDELKKIGAEISDYLDILRSRARIQEIVRD
;
A
#
# COMPACT_ATOMS: atom_id res chain seq x y z
N MET A 1 -49.84 -0.74 17.26
CA MET A 1 -51.15 -1.37 16.96
C MET A 1 -51.37 -1.32 15.46
N SER A 2 -51.90 -2.41 14.89
CA SER A 2 -52.02 -2.75 13.46
C SER A 2 -50.69 -3.22 12.85
N SER A 3 -50.29 -4.50 12.92
CA SER A 3 -50.94 -5.74 12.46
C SER A 3 -51.27 -5.72 10.96
N LEU A 4 -50.22 -5.76 10.13
CA LEU A 4 -50.29 -6.34 8.80
C LEU A 4 -49.71 -7.75 8.92
N ALA A 5 -50.59 -8.72 8.69
CA ALA A 5 -50.40 -10.12 8.94
C ALA A 5 -49.25 -10.70 8.10
N ASP A 6 -48.29 -11.34 8.78
CA ASP A 6 -47.51 -12.44 8.21
C ASP A 6 -48.50 -13.53 7.83
N GLN A 7 -48.83 -13.61 6.53
CA GLN A 7 -49.47 -14.78 5.98
C GLN A 7 -48.41 -15.87 5.84
N ASP A 8 -48.49 -16.81 6.77
CA ASP A 8 -47.96 -18.18 6.73
C ASP A 8 -47.98 -18.73 5.29
N ASN A 9 -46.81 -18.82 4.67
CA ASN A 9 -46.66 -19.55 3.41
C ASN A 9 -46.39 -21.03 3.74
N SER A 10 -47.40 -21.69 4.30
CA SER A 10 -47.39 -23.14 4.50
C SER A 10 -47.41 -23.83 3.13
N THR A 11 -46.26 -24.32 2.69
CA THR A 11 -46.17 -25.15 1.48
C THR A 11 -46.64 -26.57 1.82
N PRO A 12 -47.49 -27.22 1.01
CA PRO A 12 -47.85 -28.62 1.24
C PRO A 12 -46.63 -29.51 1.00
N SER A 13 -46.15 -30.16 2.05
CA SER A 13 -45.12 -31.19 1.98
C SER A 13 -45.74 -32.53 1.58
N ASP A 14 -46.03 -32.70 0.29
CA ASP A 14 -46.35 -34.02 -0.26
C ASP A 14 -45.43 -34.33 -1.44
N GLY A 15 -44.47 -35.23 -1.21
CA GLY A 15 -43.85 -36.02 -2.28
C GLY A 15 -42.40 -35.70 -2.70
N LEU A 16 -41.57 -35.05 -1.87
CA LEU A 16 -40.12 -34.95 -2.13
C LEU A 16 -39.33 -35.94 -1.25
N PRO A 17 -38.26 -36.57 -1.77
CA PRO A 17 -37.34 -37.38 -0.97
C PRO A 17 -36.89 -36.64 0.30
N SER A 18 -36.70 -37.35 1.41
CA SER A 18 -36.46 -36.78 2.76
C SER A 18 -35.28 -35.81 2.87
N ASP A 19 -34.40 -35.80 1.86
CA ASP A 19 -33.17 -35.02 1.83
C ASP A 19 -33.31 -33.69 1.05
N ILE A 20 -34.50 -33.40 0.50
CA ILE A 20 -34.78 -32.16 -0.24
C ILE A 20 -35.63 -31.23 0.62
N LYS A 21 -35.03 -30.12 1.07
CA LYS A 21 -35.73 -29.05 1.78
C LYS A 21 -36.05 -27.89 0.84
N PRO A 22 -37.32 -27.45 0.73
CA PRO A 22 -37.65 -26.27 -0.06
C PRO A 22 -37.01 -25.02 0.57
N ILE A 23 -36.47 -24.14 -0.27
CA ILE A 23 -35.89 -22.85 0.14
C ILE A 23 -36.83 -21.74 -0.31
N SER A 24 -37.13 -20.81 0.61
CA SER A 24 -37.90 -19.60 0.31
C SER A 24 -37.15 -18.72 -0.70
N ILE A 25 -37.81 -18.35 -1.79
CA ILE A 25 -37.23 -17.44 -2.80
C ILE A 25 -36.82 -16.09 -2.19
N VAL A 26 -37.56 -15.59 -1.20
CA VAL A 26 -37.25 -14.31 -0.55
C VAL A 26 -35.97 -14.43 0.27
N ASP A 27 -35.80 -15.53 0.99
CA ASP A 27 -34.61 -15.75 1.83
C ASP A 27 -33.39 -16.03 0.97
N GLU A 28 -33.53 -16.82 -0.09
CA GLU A 28 -32.47 -17.08 -1.05
C GLU A 28 -32.02 -15.80 -1.76
N MET A 29 -32.98 -14.99 -2.26
CA MET A 29 -32.65 -13.72 -2.90
C MET A 29 -31.94 -12.76 -1.93
N LYS A 30 -32.40 -12.64 -0.68
CA LYS A 30 -31.75 -11.79 0.33
C LYS A 30 -30.33 -12.25 0.61
N ARG A 31 -30.14 -13.55 0.84
CA ARG A 31 -28.82 -14.13 1.15
C ARG A 31 -27.86 -13.98 -0.02
N SER A 32 -28.24 -14.46 -1.20
CA SER A 32 -27.40 -14.38 -2.40
C SER A 32 -27.06 -12.93 -2.79
N TYR A 33 -28.00 -12.00 -2.65
CA TYR A 33 -27.74 -10.58 -2.88
C TYR A 33 -26.79 -9.96 -1.85
N LEU A 34 -26.97 -10.26 -0.55
CA LEU A 34 -26.11 -9.75 0.52
C LEU A 34 -24.69 -10.32 0.41
N ASP A 35 -24.53 -11.61 0.13
CA ASP A 35 -23.23 -12.25 -0.04
C ASP A 35 -22.45 -11.63 -1.22
N TYR A 36 -23.12 -11.43 -2.36
CA TYR A 36 -22.55 -10.73 -3.51
C TYR A 36 -22.20 -9.27 -3.19
N ALA A 37 -23.12 -8.54 -2.55
CA ALA A 37 -22.91 -7.13 -2.20
C ALA A 37 -21.71 -6.94 -1.27
N MET A 38 -21.62 -7.75 -0.21
CA MET A 38 -20.50 -7.71 0.74
C MET A 38 -19.18 -8.05 0.08
N SER A 39 -19.14 -9.09 -0.76
CA SER A 39 -17.94 -9.46 -1.53
C SER A 39 -17.47 -8.32 -2.43
N VAL A 40 -18.37 -7.65 -3.14
CA VAL A 40 -18.03 -6.51 -4.00
C VAL A 40 -17.53 -5.30 -3.19
N ILE A 41 -18.16 -5.01 -2.05
CA ILE A 41 -17.79 -3.88 -1.19
C ILE A 41 -16.40 -4.08 -0.60
N VAL A 42 -16.16 -5.23 0.06
CA VAL A 42 -14.95 -5.47 0.86
C VAL A 42 -13.78 -5.95 -0.01
N SER A 43 -14.04 -6.79 -1.01
CA SER A 43 -12.99 -7.53 -1.71
C SER A 43 -12.79 -7.11 -3.17
N ARG A 44 -13.38 -5.98 -3.60
CA ARG A 44 -13.25 -5.52 -5.00
C ARG A 44 -13.22 -4.01 -5.17
N ALA A 45 -14.26 -3.31 -4.75
CA ALA A 45 -14.53 -1.97 -5.24
C ALA A 45 -13.86 -0.85 -4.44
N LEU A 46 -13.75 -0.99 -3.11
CA LEU A 46 -13.22 0.03 -2.22
C LEU A 46 -11.76 -0.25 -1.83
N PRO A 47 -10.91 0.78 -1.69
CA PRO A 47 -9.57 0.64 -1.13
C PRO A 47 -9.60 0.49 0.40
N ASP A 48 -8.55 -0.10 0.97
CA ASP A 48 -8.31 -0.06 2.42
C ASP A 48 -7.64 1.28 2.79
N VAL A 49 -8.04 1.89 3.91
CA VAL A 49 -7.52 3.18 4.35
C VAL A 49 -6.02 3.14 4.70
N ARG A 50 -5.52 1.96 5.10
CA ARG A 50 -4.15 1.78 5.59
C ARG A 50 -3.11 1.85 4.48
N ASP A 51 -3.38 1.23 3.33
CA ASP A 51 -2.45 1.18 2.18
C ASP A 51 -2.97 1.85 0.91
N GLY A 52 -4.26 2.21 0.88
CA GLY A 52 -4.91 2.84 -0.27
C GLY A 52 -5.12 1.92 -1.47
N LEU A 53 -4.97 0.60 -1.29
CA LEU A 53 -5.03 -0.35 -2.40
C LEU A 53 -6.32 -1.17 -2.39
N LYS A 54 -6.76 -1.50 -3.60
CA LYS A 54 -7.75 -2.55 -3.84
C LYS A 54 -7.04 -3.91 -3.92
N PRO A 55 -7.77 -5.03 -3.73
CA PRO A 55 -7.15 -6.36 -3.76
C PRO A 55 -6.35 -6.64 -5.04
N VAL A 56 -6.83 -6.27 -6.22
CA VAL A 56 -6.09 -6.49 -7.48
C VAL A 56 -4.75 -5.75 -7.51
N HIS A 57 -4.70 -4.49 -7.06
CA HIS A 57 -3.46 -3.72 -7.01
C HIS A 57 -2.47 -4.32 -6.00
N ARG A 58 -2.97 -4.69 -4.81
CA ARG A 58 -2.17 -5.32 -3.76
C ARG A 58 -1.53 -6.62 -4.23
N ARG A 59 -2.32 -7.49 -4.87
CA ARG A 59 -1.87 -8.78 -5.40
C ARG A 59 -0.85 -8.63 -6.52
N ILE A 60 -1.00 -7.63 -7.40
CA ILE A 60 0.00 -7.31 -8.41
C ILE A 60 1.33 -6.94 -7.76
N LEU A 61 1.32 -5.97 -6.84
CA LEU A 61 2.55 -5.51 -6.17
C LEU A 61 3.22 -6.61 -5.35
N TYR A 62 2.43 -7.41 -4.62
CA TYR A 62 2.92 -8.53 -3.82
C TYR A 62 3.53 -9.64 -4.69
N SER A 63 2.84 -10.06 -5.75
CA SER A 63 3.38 -11.07 -6.68
C SER A 63 4.68 -10.61 -7.35
N MET A 64 4.78 -9.32 -7.71
CA MET A 64 6.02 -8.76 -8.26
C MET A 64 7.16 -8.70 -7.23
N HIS A 65 6.84 -8.46 -5.96
CA HIS A 65 7.81 -8.51 -4.85
C HIS A 65 8.37 -9.93 -4.67
N GLU A 66 7.49 -10.93 -4.57
CA GLU A 66 7.90 -12.34 -4.40
C GLU A 66 8.77 -12.85 -5.55
N ASN A 67 8.49 -12.41 -6.77
CA ASN A 67 9.27 -12.78 -7.94
C ASN A 67 10.56 -11.94 -8.12
N GLY A 68 10.83 -10.97 -7.24
CA GLY A 68 12.02 -10.14 -7.28
C GLY A 68 12.08 -9.19 -8.47
N TYR A 69 10.93 -8.67 -8.94
CA TYR A 69 10.85 -7.72 -10.06
C TYR A 69 11.09 -6.28 -9.60
N GLU A 70 12.22 -6.06 -8.93
CA GLU A 70 12.60 -4.77 -8.35
C GLU A 70 12.97 -3.73 -9.42
N TRP A 71 12.92 -2.45 -9.03
CA TRP A 71 13.27 -1.31 -9.90
C TRP A 71 14.70 -1.35 -10.46
N ASN A 72 15.62 -2.05 -9.81
CA ASN A 72 17.02 -2.17 -10.22
C ASN A 72 17.29 -3.43 -11.07
N LYS A 73 16.26 -4.22 -11.38
CA LYS A 73 16.36 -5.45 -12.20
C LYS A 73 15.85 -5.19 -13.62
N PRO A 74 16.18 -6.07 -14.59
CA PRO A 74 15.64 -5.99 -15.93
C PRO A 74 14.11 -6.13 -15.94
N TYR A 75 13.47 -5.46 -16.90
CA TYR A 75 12.04 -5.60 -17.15
C TYR A 75 11.63 -7.06 -17.42
N ARG A 76 10.36 -7.36 -17.15
CA ARG A 76 9.76 -8.69 -17.33
C ARG A 76 8.47 -8.56 -18.14
N LYS A 77 8.18 -9.56 -18.97
CA LYS A 77 6.94 -9.60 -19.77
C LYS A 77 5.72 -9.44 -18.87
N SER A 78 4.84 -8.50 -19.20
CA SER A 78 3.61 -8.26 -18.43
C SER A 78 2.73 -9.51 -18.36
N ALA A 79 2.71 -10.32 -19.42
CA ALA A 79 2.01 -11.61 -19.45
C ALA A 79 2.44 -12.57 -18.33
N ARG A 80 3.72 -12.54 -17.92
CA ARG A 80 4.21 -13.37 -16.83
C ARG A 80 3.66 -12.89 -15.49
N VAL A 81 3.73 -11.58 -15.23
CA VAL A 81 3.17 -10.97 -14.01
C VAL A 81 1.67 -11.26 -13.90
N VAL A 82 0.93 -11.05 -14.99
CA VAL A 82 -0.52 -11.31 -15.03
C VAL A 82 -0.83 -12.78 -14.76
N GLY A 83 -0.08 -13.70 -15.38
CA GLY A 83 -0.23 -15.14 -15.17
C GLY A 83 0.03 -15.57 -13.72
N ASP A 84 1.10 -15.07 -13.11
CA ASP A 84 1.46 -15.38 -11.72
C ASP A 84 0.40 -14.83 -10.73
N VAL A 85 -0.05 -13.60 -10.93
CA VAL A 85 -1.11 -12.98 -10.11
C VAL A 85 -2.41 -13.76 -10.23
N MET A 86 -2.80 -14.12 -11.46
CA MET A 86 -4.04 -14.85 -11.73
C MET A 86 -4.00 -16.27 -11.11
N GLY A 87 -2.87 -16.96 -11.28
CA GLY A 87 -2.72 -18.34 -10.83
C GLY A 87 -2.60 -18.50 -9.32
N LYS A 88 -2.08 -17.48 -8.61
CA LYS A 88 -1.87 -17.57 -7.16
C LYS A 88 -2.89 -16.81 -6.32
N TYR A 89 -3.27 -15.60 -6.73
CA TYR A 89 -3.93 -14.66 -5.83
C TYR A 89 -5.26 -14.11 -6.35
N HIS A 90 -5.40 -13.88 -7.66
CA HIS A 90 -6.55 -13.17 -8.22
C HIS A 90 -7.31 -14.05 -9.24
N PRO A 91 -8.28 -14.87 -8.80
CA PRO A 91 -9.01 -15.83 -9.64
C PRO A 91 -10.08 -15.13 -10.50
N HIS A 92 -9.69 -14.08 -11.21
CA HIS A 92 -10.51 -13.29 -12.13
C HIS A 92 -9.77 -13.11 -13.46
N GLY A 93 -10.46 -12.59 -14.47
CA GLY A 93 -9.94 -12.48 -15.83
C GLY A 93 -8.60 -11.74 -15.91
N ASP A 94 -7.72 -12.26 -16.76
CA ASP A 94 -6.40 -11.72 -17.10
C ASP A 94 -6.48 -10.26 -17.57
N SER A 95 -7.52 -9.91 -18.34
CA SER A 95 -7.76 -8.54 -18.81
C SER A 95 -7.87 -7.54 -17.66
N ALA A 96 -8.64 -7.84 -16.61
CA ALA A 96 -8.82 -6.93 -15.48
C ALA A 96 -7.52 -6.72 -14.69
N ILE A 97 -6.70 -7.76 -14.56
CA ILE A 97 -5.37 -7.68 -13.92
C ILE A 97 -4.43 -6.83 -14.77
N TYR A 98 -4.41 -7.07 -16.09
CA TYR A 98 -3.55 -6.31 -17.00
C TYR A 98 -3.96 -4.83 -17.07
N ASP A 99 -5.25 -4.52 -17.14
CA ASP A 99 -5.73 -3.14 -17.16
C ASP A 99 -5.40 -2.39 -15.86
N ALA A 100 -5.49 -3.08 -14.71
CA ALA A 100 -5.06 -2.54 -13.42
C ALA A 100 -3.55 -2.27 -13.40
N LEU A 101 -2.73 -3.20 -13.91
CA LEU A 101 -1.28 -3.05 -14.03
C LEU A 101 -0.93 -1.86 -14.95
N VAL A 102 -1.57 -1.76 -16.11
CA VAL A 102 -1.36 -0.68 -17.07
C VAL A 102 -1.67 0.68 -16.45
N ARG A 103 -2.80 0.82 -15.75
CA ARG A 103 -3.15 2.07 -15.05
C ARG A 103 -2.10 2.47 -14.01
N MET A 104 -1.50 1.49 -13.32
CA MET A 104 -0.45 1.78 -12.33
C MET A 104 0.87 2.25 -12.94
N ALA A 105 1.05 2.12 -14.25
CA ALA A 105 2.22 2.60 -15.00
C ALA A 105 1.98 3.94 -15.74
N GLN A 106 0.72 4.39 -15.84
CA GLN A 106 0.35 5.60 -16.57
C GLN A 106 0.50 6.84 -15.70
N ASN A 107 1.45 7.71 -16.03
CA ASN A 107 1.71 8.98 -15.32
C ASN A 107 0.56 10.01 -15.43
N PHE A 108 -0.33 9.89 -16.41
CA PHE A 108 -1.55 10.68 -16.53
C PHE A 108 -2.73 10.10 -15.74
N SER A 109 -2.61 8.85 -15.25
CA SER A 109 -3.63 8.17 -14.45
C SER A 109 -3.31 8.17 -12.96
N LEU A 110 -2.04 7.99 -12.57
CA LEU A 110 -1.60 8.05 -11.18
C LEU A 110 -0.66 9.22 -10.97
N ARG A 111 -0.85 9.93 -9.85
CA ARG A 111 0.05 11.01 -9.44
C ARG A 111 1.47 10.53 -9.14
N LEU A 112 1.56 9.30 -8.64
CA LEU A 112 2.78 8.58 -8.31
C LEU A 112 2.67 7.14 -8.80
N PRO A 113 3.10 6.85 -10.05
CA PRO A 113 3.08 5.50 -10.61
C PRO A 113 3.79 4.48 -9.72
N LEU A 114 3.22 3.27 -9.65
CA LEU A 114 3.75 2.17 -8.85
C LEU A 114 4.44 1.10 -9.70
N ILE A 115 4.24 1.16 -11.01
CA ILE A 115 4.82 0.25 -12.00
C ILE A 115 5.65 1.06 -12.99
N ASP A 116 6.88 0.61 -13.23
CA ASP A 116 7.74 1.10 -14.30
C ASP A 116 7.49 0.21 -15.54
N GLY A 117 6.92 0.80 -16.58
CA GLY A 117 6.50 0.11 -17.80
C GLY A 117 7.41 0.42 -18.99
N GLN A 118 7.75 -0.61 -19.77
CA GLN A 118 8.45 -0.49 -21.05
C GLN A 118 7.56 -0.97 -22.21
N GLY A 119 7.37 -0.10 -23.21
CA GLY A 119 6.52 -0.34 -24.38
C GLY A 119 5.34 0.62 -24.43
N ASN A 120 4.32 0.29 -25.24
CA ASN A 120 3.11 1.11 -25.33
C ASN A 120 2.12 0.75 -24.22
N PHE A 121 2.03 1.62 -23.20
CA PHE A 121 1.09 1.54 -22.08
C PHE A 121 -0.15 2.42 -22.26
N GLY A 122 -0.46 2.82 -23.49
CA GLY A 122 -1.58 3.70 -23.82
C GLY A 122 -1.23 5.18 -23.70
N SER A 123 -2.21 6.03 -24.02
CA SER A 123 -2.03 7.47 -24.11
C SER A 123 -3.22 8.23 -23.48
N ILE A 124 -3.03 9.54 -23.27
CA ILE A 124 -4.11 10.44 -22.82
C ILE A 124 -5.20 10.64 -23.90
N ASP A 125 -4.92 10.22 -25.14
CA ASP A 125 -5.86 10.20 -26.27
C ASP A 125 -6.88 9.07 -26.17
N GLY A 126 -6.71 8.17 -25.20
CA GLY A 126 -7.56 6.99 -25.00
C GLY A 126 -7.12 5.78 -25.80
N ASP A 127 -5.93 5.82 -26.41
CA ASP A 127 -5.37 4.63 -27.03
C ASP A 127 -5.11 3.58 -25.95
N PRO A 128 -5.58 2.33 -26.14
CA PRO A 128 -5.31 1.27 -25.20
C PRO A 128 -3.82 0.90 -25.21
N ALA A 129 -3.37 0.28 -24.12
CA ALA A 129 -2.05 -0.34 -24.10
C ALA A 129 -1.93 -1.44 -25.16
N ALA A 130 -0.71 -1.69 -25.62
CA ALA A 130 -0.43 -2.87 -26.43
C ALA A 130 -0.72 -4.15 -25.62
N ALA A 131 -0.94 -5.26 -26.32
CA ALA A 131 -1.15 -6.55 -25.66
C ALA A 131 0.01 -6.92 -24.72
N MET A 132 -0.29 -7.58 -23.60
CA MET A 132 0.67 -7.94 -22.53
C MET A 132 1.86 -8.82 -22.97
N ARG A 133 1.83 -9.38 -24.19
CA ARG A 133 2.96 -10.09 -24.83
C ARG A 133 4.06 -9.15 -25.32
N TYR A 134 3.73 -7.89 -25.59
CA TYR A 134 4.66 -6.87 -26.08
C TYR A 134 5.22 -6.01 -24.96
N THR A 135 4.38 -5.64 -23.99
CA THR A 135 4.79 -4.79 -22.87
C THR A 135 5.62 -5.55 -21.85
N GLU A 136 6.49 -4.83 -21.19
CA GLU A 136 7.27 -5.31 -20.06
C GLU A 136 7.12 -4.34 -18.89
N CYS A 137 7.27 -4.85 -17.66
CA CYS A 137 7.16 -4.05 -16.45
C CYS A 137 8.09 -4.55 -15.34
N ARG A 138 8.29 -3.70 -14.35
CA ARG A 138 8.89 -3.98 -13.04
C ARG A 138 8.31 -3.01 -12.01
N LEU A 139 8.62 -3.20 -10.74
CA LEU A 139 8.21 -2.26 -9.70
C LEU A 139 8.90 -0.90 -9.90
N GLU A 140 8.15 0.18 -9.74
CA GLU A 140 8.75 1.52 -9.62
C GLU A 140 9.49 1.63 -8.28
N LYS A 141 10.53 2.47 -8.21
CA LYS A 141 11.35 2.63 -7.00
C LYS A 141 10.51 2.98 -5.76
N VAL A 142 9.46 3.77 -5.95
CA VAL A 142 8.57 4.19 -4.86
C VAL A 142 7.66 3.07 -4.36
N ALA A 143 7.31 2.09 -5.20
CA ALA A 143 6.47 0.96 -4.81
C ALA A 143 7.14 0.07 -3.75
N HIS A 144 8.48 0.03 -3.70
CA HIS A 144 9.19 -0.63 -2.60
C HIS A 144 8.80 -0.05 -1.24
N LYS A 145 8.50 1.25 -1.13
CA LYS A 145 8.04 1.84 0.12
C LYS A 145 6.67 1.35 0.57
N LEU A 146 5.88 0.73 -0.30
CA LEU A 146 4.66 0.02 0.10
C LEU A 146 4.95 -1.37 0.65
N LEU A 147 6.00 -2.02 0.17
CA LEU A 147 6.33 -3.43 0.45
C LEU A 147 7.42 -3.60 1.53
N ASP A 148 8.21 -2.57 1.81
CA ASP A 148 9.31 -2.60 2.78
C ASP A 148 8.85 -3.22 4.12
N ASP A 149 9.67 -4.13 4.65
CA ASP A 149 9.47 -4.82 5.92
C ASP A 149 8.34 -5.88 5.94
N ILE A 150 7.70 -6.20 4.80
CA ILE A 150 6.62 -7.20 4.73
C ILE A 150 7.00 -8.59 5.27
N ASP A 151 8.25 -9.01 5.09
CA ASP A 151 8.78 -10.30 5.56
C ASP A 151 9.07 -10.34 7.08
N LYS A 152 8.78 -9.26 7.81
CA LYS A 152 9.06 -9.12 9.26
C LYS A 152 7.79 -9.18 10.10
N GLU A 153 6.81 -9.99 9.66
CA GLU A 153 5.52 -10.18 10.35
C GLU A 153 4.81 -8.85 10.66
N THR A 154 4.97 -7.83 9.80
CA THR A 154 4.45 -6.48 10.04
C THR A 154 2.99 -6.29 9.70
N VAL A 155 2.43 -7.21 8.92
CA VAL A 155 1.03 -7.21 8.49
C VAL A 155 0.49 -8.63 8.60
N ASP A 156 -0.83 -8.74 8.69
CA ASP A 156 -1.47 -10.05 8.70
C ASP A 156 -1.55 -10.61 7.28
N PHE A 157 -1.40 -11.92 7.21
CA PHE A 157 -1.55 -12.71 6.02
C PHE A 157 -2.81 -13.56 6.14
N GLN A 158 -3.43 -13.82 5.00
CA GLN A 158 -4.58 -14.72 4.87
C GLN A 158 -4.26 -15.81 3.85
N GLU A 159 -5.02 -16.90 3.91
CA GLU A 159 -5.00 -17.92 2.86
C GLU A 159 -5.53 -17.32 1.54
N ASN A 160 -4.95 -17.73 0.42
CA ASN A 160 -5.47 -17.37 -0.90
C ASN A 160 -6.80 -18.13 -1.19
N TYR A 161 -7.34 -17.98 -2.40
CA TYR A 161 -8.68 -18.50 -2.72
C TYR A 161 -8.81 -20.04 -2.72
N ASP A 162 -7.70 -20.78 -2.81
CA ASP A 162 -7.66 -22.25 -2.78
C ASP A 162 -6.83 -22.82 -1.61
N ASN A 163 -6.45 -21.96 -0.67
CA ASN A 163 -5.69 -22.25 0.54
C ASN A 163 -4.31 -22.92 0.28
N SER A 164 -3.74 -22.75 -0.91
CA SER A 164 -2.41 -23.28 -1.26
C SER A 164 -1.27 -22.26 -1.09
N GLU A 165 -1.59 -20.97 -1.09
CA GLU A 165 -0.66 -19.85 -0.96
C GLU A 165 -1.13 -18.88 0.13
N SER A 166 -0.26 -17.94 0.53
CA SER A 166 -0.59 -16.90 1.49
C SER A 166 -0.45 -15.51 0.88
N GLU A 167 -1.39 -14.62 1.16
CA GLU A 167 -1.38 -13.24 0.66
C GLU A 167 -1.58 -12.21 1.79
N PRO A 168 -0.97 -11.02 1.70
CA PRO A 168 -1.12 -9.98 2.70
C PRO A 168 -2.52 -9.34 2.63
N VAL A 169 -3.14 -9.14 3.80
CA VAL A 169 -4.44 -8.44 3.91
C VAL A 169 -4.28 -6.96 3.52
N VAL A 170 -3.17 -6.35 3.96
CA VAL A 170 -2.73 -4.98 3.64
C VAL A 170 -1.22 -4.95 3.46
N LEU A 171 -0.71 -3.95 2.73
CA LEU A 171 0.74 -3.73 2.64
C LEU A 171 1.26 -2.84 3.79
N PRO A 172 2.53 -2.99 4.22
CA PRO A 172 3.11 -2.18 5.29
C PRO A 172 3.06 -0.66 5.09
N ALA A 173 3.02 -0.19 3.84
CA ALA A 173 2.79 1.21 3.43
C ALA A 173 3.58 2.26 4.26
N LYS A 174 4.77 2.65 3.80
CA LYS A 174 5.56 3.73 4.42
C LYS A 174 5.16 5.14 3.99
N PHE A 175 4.19 5.28 3.10
CA PHE A 175 3.63 6.58 2.73
C PHE A 175 2.11 6.49 2.52
N PRO A 176 1.36 7.59 2.73
CA PRO A 176 -0.11 7.62 2.71
C PRO A 176 -0.67 7.54 1.28
N ASN A 177 -0.50 6.39 0.63
CA ASN A 177 -0.80 6.17 -0.78
C ASN A 177 -2.27 6.45 -1.15
N LEU A 178 -3.23 6.21 -0.24
CA LEU A 178 -4.64 6.52 -0.50
C LEU A 178 -4.87 7.99 -0.86
N LEU A 179 -4.22 8.91 -0.14
CA LEU A 179 -4.34 10.34 -0.38
C LEU A 179 -3.46 10.78 -1.55
N VAL A 180 -2.24 10.23 -1.64
CA VAL A 180 -1.27 10.60 -2.68
C VAL A 180 -1.78 10.23 -4.08
N ASN A 181 -2.21 8.99 -4.28
CA ASN A 181 -2.66 8.49 -5.58
C ASN A 181 -4.18 8.62 -5.78
N GLY A 182 -4.94 8.82 -4.70
CA GLY A 182 -6.39 8.78 -4.75
C GLY A 182 -6.93 7.36 -5.01
N ALA A 183 -8.25 7.26 -5.13
CA ALA A 183 -8.91 6.01 -5.47
C ALA A 183 -10.30 6.28 -6.04
N GLY A 184 -10.68 5.51 -7.07
CA GLY A 184 -12.03 5.53 -7.64
C GLY A 184 -12.62 4.13 -7.68
N GLY A 185 -13.90 3.97 -7.35
CA GLY A 185 -14.56 2.67 -7.37
C GLY A 185 -16.07 2.76 -7.19
N ILE A 186 -16.80 1.85 -7.83
CA ILE A 186 -18.26 1.73 -7.70
C ILE A 186 -18.54 0.35 -7.09
N ALA A 187 -19.20 0.32 -5.94
CA ALA A 187 -19.59 -0.89 -5.23
C ALA A 187 -21.11 -1.07 -5.30
N VAL A 188 -21.66 -2.01 -4.54
CA VAL A 188 -23.12 -2.18 -4.41
C VAL A 188 -23.64 -1.19 -3.37
N GLY A 189 -24.50 -0.25 -3.80
CA GLY A 189 -25.12 0.75 -2.91
C GLY A 189 -24.22 1.93 -2.51
N MET A 190 -22.95 1.96 -2.95
CA MET A 190 -22.01 3.03 -2.63
C MET A 190 -20.93 3.18 -3.71
N ALA A 191 -20.20 4.29 -3.67
CA ALA A 191 -19.06 4.56 -4.53
C ALA A 191 -17.98 5.31 -3.74
N THR A 192 -16.76 5.35 -4.27
CA THR A 192 -15.66 6.15 -3.76
C THR A 192 -14.99 6.89 -4.91
N ASN A 193 -14.57 8.13 -4.65
CA ASN A 193 -13.81 8.97 -5.56
C ASN A 193 -12.97 9.96 -4.74
N ILE A 194 -11.74 9.56 -4.45
CA ILE A 194 -10.76 10.30 -3.65
C ILE A 194 -9.76 10.93 -4.62
N PRO A 195 -9.57 12.26 -4.60
CA PRO A 195 -8.62 12.92 -5.49
C PRO A 195 -7.17 12.65 -5.04
N PRO A 196 -6.19 12.66 -5.97
CA PRO A 196 -4.77 12.58 -5.63
C PRO A 196 -4.26 13.88 -5.00
N HIS A 197 -3.15 13.77 -4.27
CA HIS A 197 -2.50 14.88 -3.54
C HIS A 197 -0.98 14.81 -3.68
N ASN A 198 -0.32 15.90 -3.32
CA ASN A 198 1.13 15.96 -3.36
C ASN A 198 1.76 15.09 -2.27
N LEU A 199 2.79 14.31 -2.62
CA LEU A 199 3.44 13.40 -1.66
C LEU A 199 4.06 14.15 -0.47
N GLY A 200 4.75 15.27 -0.71
CA GLY A 200 5.41 16.05 0.34
C GLY A 200 4.40 16.64 1.32
N GLU A 201 3.38 17.32 0.79
CA GLU A 201 2.32 17.95 1.59
C GLU A 201 1.58 16.93 2.48
N VAL A 202 1.29 15.73 1.95
CA VAL A 202 0.60 14.69 2.74
C VAL A 202 1.52 14.07 3.80
N ILE A 203 2.82 13.91 3.52
CA ILE A 203 3.80 13.47 4.53
C ILE A 203 3.91 14.52 5.64
N ASP A 204 4.07 15.79 5.28
CA ASP A 204 4.14 16.90 6.23
C ASP A 204 2.89 16.96 7.10
N ALA A 205 1.70 16.76 6.51
CA ALA A 205 0.44 16.70 7.23
C ALA A 205 0.33 15.49 8.16
N ALA A 206 0.84 14.32 7.75
CA ALA A 206 0.87 13.13 8.61
C ALA A 206 1.78 13.34 9.83
N ILE A 207 2.95 13.96 9.63
CA ILE A 207 3.87 14.34 10.72
C ILE A 207 3.20 15.37 11.64
N ALA A 208 2.58 16.41 11.06
CA ALA A 208 1.90 17.45 11.82
C ALA A 208 0.76 16.93 12.70
N ILE A 209 -0.04 15.96 12.21
CA ILE A 209 -1.09 15.29 13.02
C ILE A 209 -0.49 14.43 14.12
N MET A 210 0.66 13.79 13.88
CA MET A 210 1.33 12.99 14.90
C MET A 210 1.84 13.87 16.05
N GLU A 211 2.38 15.05 15.73
CA GLU A 211 2.87 16.02 16.72
C GLU A 211 1.72 16.77 17.42
N ASN A 212 0.66 17.10 16.70
CA ASN A 212 -0.55 17.74 17.24
C ASN A 212 -1.84 17.02 16.79
N PRO A 213 -2.30 15.99 17.54
CA PRO A 213 -3.51 15.24 17.19
C PRO A 213 -4.81 16.06 17.21
N ALA A 214 -4.79 17.24 17.84
CA ALA A 214 -5.91 18.18 17.95
C ALA A 214 -5.87 19.29 16.88
N MET A 215 -4.95 19.20 15.92
CA MET A 215 -4.83 20.16 14.82
C MET A 215 -6.17 20.37 14.11
N SER A 216 -6.48 21.64 13.86
CA SER A 216 -7.69 22.05 13.15
C SER A 216 -7.60 21.74 11.65
N LEU A 217 -8.75 21.72 10.98
CA LEU A 217 -8.77 21.56 9.54
C LEU A 217 -8.12 22.76 8.84
N GLU A 218 -8.27 23.97 9.38
CA GLU A 218 -7.68 25.19 8.84
C GLU A 218 -6.16 25.09 8.78
N GLU A 219 -5.52 24.68 9.87
CA GLU A 219 -4.07 24.46 9.94
C GLU A 219 -3.63 23.34 8.98
N LEU A 220 -4.38 22.25 8.89
CA LEU A 220 -4.10 21.19 7.92
C LEU A 220 -4.18 21.67 6.46
N MET A 221 -5.11 22.57 6.17
CA MET A 221 -5.26 23.15 4.83
C MET A 221 -4.16 24.15 4.47
N GLU A 222 -3.39 24.64 5.44
CA GLU A 222 -2.17 25.40 5.16
C GLU A 222 -1.04 24.49 4.66
N ILE A 223 -1.01 23.24 5.13
CA ILE A 223 -0.03 22.22 4.73
C ILE A 223 -0.46 21.50 3.43
N VAL A 224 -1.75 21.16 3.33
CA VAL A 224 -2.37 20.51 2.15
C VAL A 224 -3.41 21.47 1.56
N PRO A 225 -3.04 22.38 0.65
CA PRO A 225 -3.96 23.38 0.12
C PRO A 225 -5.12 22.80 -0.70
N GLY A 226 -4.93 21.60 -1.27
CA GLY A 226 -5.91 20.90 -2.08
C GLY A 226 -5.32 19.73 -2.87
N PRO A 227 -6.10 19.14 -3.79
CA PRO A 227 -5.63 18.09 -4.67
C PRO A 227 -4.49 18.49 -5.61
N ASP A 228 -3.68 17.50 -5.99
CA ASP A 228 -2.61 17.61 -6.98
C ASP A 228 -2.82 16.54 -8.07
N PHE A 229 -3.39 16.95 -9.21
CA PHE A 229 -3.77 16.05 -10.29
C PHE A 229 -2.59 15.76 -11.23
N PRO A 230 -2.43 14.50 -11.70
CA PRO A 230 -1.32 14.14 -12.60
C PRO A 230 -1.31 14.89 -13.94
N THR A 231 -2.45 15.43 -14.37
CA THR A 231 -2.58 16.18 -15.64
C THR A 231 -2.42 17.69 -15.46
N GLY A 232 -2.16 18.16 -14.24
CA GLY A 232 -2.10 19.59 -13.91
C GLY A 232 -3.48 20.26 -13.98
N GLY A 233 -3.52 21.41 -14.64
CA GLY A 233 -4.69 22.27 -14.76
C GLY A 233 -4.81 23.26 -13.59
N MET A 234 -5.99 23.86 -13.48
CA MET A 234 -6.30 24.86 -12.46
C MET A 234 -7.52 24.44 -11.65
N ILE A 235 -7.51 24.68 -10.34
CA ILE A 235 -8.69 24.53 -9.49
C ILE A 235 -9.34 25.90 -9.28
N LEU A 236 -10.66 25.96 -9.42
CA LEU A 236 -11.43 27.19 -9.21
C LEU A 236 -12.14 27.17 -7.86
N GLY A 237 -11.75 28.11 -7.00
CA GLY A 237 -12.31 28.23 -5.66
C GLY A 237 -11.83 27.15 -4.69
N ARG A 238 -12.11 27.35 -3.41
CA ARG A 238 -11.65 26.47 -2.31
C ARG A 238 -12.78 25.83 -1.51
N SER A 239 -14.03 26.25 -1.70
CA SER A 239 -15.18 25.72 -0.96
C SER A 239 -15.40 24.23 -1.20
N GLY A 240 -15.23 23.78 -2.44
CA GLY A 240 -15.33 22.37 -2.80
C GLY A 240 -14.29 21.50 -2.11
N ILE A 241 -13.03 21.97 -2.07
CA ILE A 241 -11.92 21.31 -1.37
C ILE A 241 -12.21 21.25 0.12
N ARG A 242 -12.56 22.39 0.73
CA ARG A 242 -12.85 22.49 2.16
C ARG A 242 -13.97 21.54 2.58
N ASN A 243 -15.06 21.48 1.80
CA ASN A 243 -16.15 20.54 2.08
C ASN A 243 -15.69 19.07 1.98
N ALA A 244 -14.89 18.74 0.97
CA ALA A 244 -14.32 17.40 0.82
C ALA A 244 -13.43 17.03 2.02
N PHE A 245 -12.55 17.92 2.44
CA PHE A 245 -11.65 17.67 3.57
C PHE A 245 -12.36 17.67 4.92
N GLN A 246 -13.48 18.38 5.07
CA GLN A 246 -14.25 18.42 6.31
C GLN A 246 -15.22 17.25 6.45
N THR A 247 -15.86 16.85 5.35
CA THR A 247 -17.01 15.92 5.38
C THR A 247 -16.78 14.63 4.59
N GLY A 248 -15.70 14.54 3.82
CA GLY A 248 -15.48 13.50 2.82
C GLY A 248 -16.24 13.72 1.51
N ARG A 249 -17.01 14.80 1.35
CA ARG A 249 -17.75 15.12 0.10
C ARG A 249 -17.55 16.56 -0.36
N GLY A 250 -17.32 16.73 -1.65
CA GLY A 250 -17.17 18.06 -2.25
C GLY A 250 -17.13 18.04 -3.76
N SER A 251 -17.41 19.18 -4.40
CA SER A 251 -17.29 19.34 -5.85
C SER A 251 -16.14 20.30 -6.16
N ILE A 252 -15.08 19.77 -6.77
CA ILE A 252 -13.84 20.50 -7.03
C ILE A 252 -13.82 20.85 -8.52
N VAL A 253 -13.98 22.13 -8.85
CA VAL A 253 -14.01 22.58 -10.24
C VAL A 253 -12.60 22.64 -10.78
N MET A 254 -12.34 21.89 -11.84
CA MET A 254 -11.08 21.82 -12.56
C MET A 254 -11.22 22.53 -13.91
N ARG A 255 -10.20 23.29 -14.29
CA ARG A 255 -10.15 24.06 -15.54
C ARG A 255 -8.83 23.82 -16.26
N ALA A 256 -8.89 23.70 -17.56
CA ALA A 256 -7.72 23.60 -18.43
C ALA A 256 -6.88 24.89 -18.38
N LYS A 257 -5.57 24.75 -18.52
CA LYS A 257 -4.66 25.88 -18.67
C LYS A 257 -4.60 26.26 -20.15
N VAL A 258 -4.93 27.51 -20.43
CA VAL A 258 -5.08 28.02 -21.78
C VAL A 258 -4.40 29.37 -21.90
N ASP A 259 -3.47 29.48 -22.84
CA ASP A 259 -2.79 30.73 -23.20
C ASP A 259 -3.35 31.29 -24.51
N ILE A 260 -3.27 32.61 -24.69
CA ILE A 260 -3.67 33.28 -25.93
C ILE A 260 -2.40 33.68 -26.67
N GLU A 261 -2.21 33.18 -27.88
CA GLU A 261 -1.05 33.47 -28.73
C GLU A 261 -1.48 34.08 -30.07
N GLU A 262 -0.70 35.04 -30.59
CA GLU A 262 -0.86 35.52 -31.97
C GLU A 262 -0.06 34.60 -32.92
N VAL A 263 -0.75 33.70 -33.61
CA VAL A 263 -0.12 32.69 -34.49
C VAL A 263 0.21 33.24 -35.87
N ARG A 264 -0.53 34.25 -36.34
CA ARG A 264 -0.28 34.99 -37.59
C ARG A 264 -0.79 36.42 -37.41
N LYS A 265 -0.32 37.35 -38.23
CA LYS A 265 -0.77 38.74 -38.23
C LYS A 265 -2.31 38.83 -38.21
N ASP A 266 -2.85 39.44 -37.16
CA ASP A 266 -4.29 39.62 -36.92
C ASP A 266 -5.07 38.28 -36.75
N ARG A 267 -4.41 37.21 -36.30
CA ARG A 267 -5.04 35.93 -35.94
C ARG A 267 -4.50 35.39 -34.62
N ASN A 268 -5.38 35.34 -33.63
CA ASN A 268 -5.13 34.73 -32.33
C ASN A 268 -5.51 33.24 -32.32
N ALA A 269 -4.88 32.49 -31.43
CA ALA A 269 -5.22 31.12 -31.11
C ALA A 269 -5.26 30.92 -29.59
N LEU A 270 -6.12 30.01 -29.15
CA LEU A 270 -6.12 29.50 -27.77
C LEU A 270 -5.26 28.23 -27.74
N ILE A 271 -4.27 28.21 -26.84
CA ILE A 271 -3.30 27.14 -26.71
C ILE A 271 -3.56 26.41 -25.40
N VAL A 272 -4.10 25.19 -25.49
CA VAL A 272 -4.34 24.35 -24.32
C VAL A 272 -3.10 23.52 -24.04
N THR A 273 -2.51 23.72 -22.85
CA THR A 273 -1.27 23.06 -22.42
C THR A 273 -1.50 22.01 -21.33
N GLU A 274 -2.59 22.13 -20.56
CA GLU A 274 -2.97 21.19 -19.50
C GLU A 274 -4.50 21.03 -19.49
N ILE A 275 -4.99 19.81 -19.32
CA ILE A 275 -6.44 19.50 -19.30
C ILE A 275 -6.87 18.95 -17.92
N PRO A 276 -8.17 19.09 -17.57
CA PRO A 276 -8.67 18.54 -16.31
C PRO A 276 -8.46 17.03 -16.18
N TYR A 277 -8.32 16.56 -14.95
CA TYR A 277 -8.11 15.14 -14.65
C TYR A 277 -9.24 14.25 -15.19
N GLN A 278 -8.87 13.08 -15.71
CA GLN A 278 -9.78 12.09 -16.34
C GLN A 278 -10.52 12.59 -17.60
N VAL A 279 -10.06 13.67 -18.22
CA VAL A 279 -10.53 14.09 -19.55
C VAL A 279 -9.67 13.43 -20.62
N ASN A 280 -10.33 12.79 -21.59
CA ASN A 280 -9.69 12.27 -22.79
C ASN A 280 -9.46 13.41 -23.79
N LYS A 281 -8.22 13.58 -24.28
CA LYS A 281 -7.85 14.69 -25.17
C LYS A 281 -8.57 14.63 -26.53
N SER A 282 -8.54 13.47 -27.20
CA SER A 282 -9.22 13.27 -28.49
C SER A 282 -10.72 13.52 -28.42
N THR A 283 -11.41 12.92 -27.44
CA THR A 283 -12.86 13.12 -27.24
C THR A 283 -13.20 14.57 -26.90
N MET A 284 -12.33 15.25 -26.14
CA MET A 284 -12.50 16.67 -25.86
C MET A 284 -12.44 17.50 -27.15
N ILE A 285 -11.44 17.25 -28.01
CA ILE A 285 -11.29 17.93 -29.30
C ILE A 285 -12.49 17.67 -30.21
N GLU A 286 -12.92 16.41 -30.32
CA GLU A 286 -14.12 16.02 -31.09
C GLU A 286 -15.37 16.77 -30.64
N LYS A 287 -15.61 16.82 -29.33
CA LYS A 287 -16.76 17.57 -28.77
C LYS A 287 -16.66 19.07 -29.02
N ILE A 288 -15.47 19.66 -28.98
CA ILE A 288 -15.29 21.07 -29.33
C ILE A 288 -15.64 21.29 -30.80
N ALA A 289 -15.20 20.40 -31.70
CA ALA A 289 -15.54 20.46 -33.12
C ALA A 289 -17.06 20.34 -33.37
N GLU A 290 -17.74 19.47 -32.61
CA GLU A 290 -19.21 19.37 -32.62
C GLU A 290 -19.88 20.68 -32.17
N LEU A 291 -19.42 21.30 -31.08
CA LEU A 291 -19.93 22.58 -30.60
C LEU A 291 -19.78 23.71 -31.63
N VAL A 292 -18.69 23.71 -32.39
CA VAL A 292 -18.46 24.66 -33.49
C VAL A 292 -19.39 24.37 -34.67
N ARG A 293 -19.55 23.10 -35.03
CA ARG A 293 -20.45 22.67 -36.13
C ARG A 293 -21.90 23.04 -35.83
N ASP A 294 -22.34 22.83 -34.59
CA ASP A 294 -23.69 23.13 -34.12
C ASP A 294 -23.91 24.63 -33.83
N LYS A 295 -22.88 25.47 -34.07
CA LYS A 295 -22.89 26.92 -33.80
C LYS A 295 -23.23 27.27 -32.35
N ARG A 296 -22.93 26.36 -31.42
CA ARG A 296 -23.04 26.62 -29.97
C ARG A 296 -21.86 27.44 -29.47
N VAL A 297 -20.70 27.27 -30.11
CA VAL A 297 -19.51 28.10 -29.92
C VAL A 297 -19.15 28.70 -31.27
N GLU A 298 -19.08 30.02 -31.35
CA GLU A 298 -18.69 30.74 -32.55
C GLU A 298 -17.27 31.32 -32.42
N GLY A 299 -16.71 31.81 -33.53
CA GLY A 299 -15.39 32.46 -33.51
C GLY A 299 -14.18 31.51 -33.63
N ILE A 300 -14.38 30.20 -33.75
CA ILE A 300 -13.32 29.23 -34.03
C ILE A 300 -13.23 28.99 -35.55
N SER A 301 -12.01 28.97 -36.08
CA SER A 301 -11.71 28.72 -37.49
C SER A 301 -11.13 27.32 -37.74
N ASP A 302 -10.28 26.81 -36.84
CA ASP A 302 -9.60 25.53 -36.99
C ASP A 302 -9.19 24.99 -35.61
N ILE A 303 -9.01 23.67 -35.51
CA ILE A 303 -8.55 22.99 -34.29
C ILE A 303 -7.49 21.96 -34.69
N ARG A 304 -6.32 22.03 -34.06
CA ARG A 304 -5.19 21.13 -34.33
C ARG A 304 -4.60 20.60 -33.04
N ASP A 305 -4.13 19.37 -33.08
CA ASP A 305 -3.31 18.80 -32.03
C ASP A 305 -1.84 18.82 -32.46
N GLU A 306 -1.06 19.68 -31.82
CA GLU A 306 0.39 19.85 -32.03
C GLU A 306 1.18 19.24 -30.86
N SER A 307 0.55 18.36 -30.07
CA SER A 307 1.22 17.68 -28.95
C SER A 307 2.37 16.79 -29.43
N ASP A 308 3.48 16.83 -28.73
CA ASP A 308 4.66 16.04 -29.03
C ASP A 308 5.31 15.49 -27.73
N ARG A 309 6.58 15.07 -27.82
CA ARG A 309 7.33 14.56 -26.66
C ARG A 309 7.67 15.64 -25.63
N SER A 310 7.61 16.92 -26.00
CA SER A 310 7.89 18.06 -25.12
C SER A 310 6.68 18.48 -24.29
N GLY A 311 5.46 18.15 -24.72
CA GLY A 311 4.26 18.39 -23.95
C GLY A 311 2.98 18.42 -24.80
N MET A 312 1.86 18.63 -24.12
CA MET A 312 0.56 18.80 -24.75
C MET A 312 0.45 20.21 -25.36
N ARG A 313 -0.03 20.29 -26.59
CA ARG A 313 -0.33 21.56 -27.26
C ARG A 313 -1.53 21.40 -28.20
N VAL A 314 -2.72 21.72 -27.71
CA VAL A 314 -3.92 21.78 -28.56
C VAL A 314 -4.15 23.23 -28.98
N VAL A 315 -4.17 23.47 -30.29
CA VAL A 315 -4.29 24.79 -30.89
C VAL A 315 -5.69 25.00 -31.44
N ILE A 316 -6.41 25.98 -30.90
CA ILE A 316 -7.73 26.39 -31.36
C ILE A 316 -7.58 27.76 -32.04
N GLU A 317 -7.49 27.78 -33.37
CA GLU A 317 -7.29 29.01 -34.14
C GLU A 317 -8.60 29.79 -34.28
N LEU A 318 -8.57 31.07 -33.97
CA LEU A 318 -9.77 31.92 -33.96
C LEU A 318 -9.97 32.64 -35.30
N LYS A 319 -11.23 33.00 -35.58
CA LYS A 319 -11.58 33.91 -36.68
C LYS A 319 -11.02 35.31 -36.39
N ARG A 320 -10.73 36.09 -37.44
CA ARG A 320 -10.10 37.42 -37.33
C ARG A 320 -10.89 38.42 -36.46
N ASP A 321 -12.20 38.29 -36.45
CA ASP A 321 -13.16 39.14 -35.73
C ASP A 321 -13.54 38.59 -34.36
N ALA A 322 -13.04 37.41 -33.97
CA ALA A 322 -13.36 36.80 -32.69
C ALA A 322 -12.56 37.40 -31.54
N VAL A 323 -13.24 37.69 -30.44
CA VAL A 323 -12.60 38.12 -29.17
C VAL A 323 -12.15 36.88 -28.40
N PRO A 324 -10.84 36.65 -28.17
CA PRO A 324 -10.33 35.42 -27.58
C PRO A 324 -10.96 35.06 -26.24
N ASP A 325 -11.08 36.01 -25.33
CA ASP A 325 -11.65 35.80 -23.99
C ASP A 325 -13.12 35.34 -24.03
N VAL A 326 -13.90 35.83 -25.00
CA VAL A 326 -15.30 35.45 -25.16
C VAL A 326 -15.41 34.00 -25.64
N VAL A 327 -14.60 33.62 -26.63
CA VAL A 327 -14.56 32.24 -27.13
C VAL A 327 -14.08 31.29 -26.04
N LEU A 328 -13.04 31.68 -25.30
CA LEU A 328 -12.52 30.89 -24.18
C LEU A 328 -13.57 30.70 -23.07
N ALA A 329 -14.31 31.74 -22.71
CA ALA A 329 -15.40 31.65 -21.73
C ALA A 329 -16.53 30.71 -22.19
N GLN A 330 -16.87 30.73 -23.49
CA GLN A 330 -17.84 29.79 -24.07
C GLN A 330 -17.31 28.36 -24.02
N LEU A 331 -16.04 28.14 -24.37
CA LEU A 331 -15.42 26.82 -24.31
C LEU A 331 -15.39 26.27 -22.88
N TYR A 332 -15.05 27.07 -21.87
CA TYR A 332 -15.14 26.64 -20.47
C TYR A 332 -16.58 26.29 -20.06
N ARG A 333 -17.59 26.96 -20.61
CA ARG A 333 -18.99 26.69 -20.27
C ARG A 333 -19.55 25.44 -20.94
N PHE A 334 -19.14 25.16 -22.17
CA PHE A 334 -19.80 24.17 -23.02
C PHE A 334 -18.97 22.93 -23.32
N SER A 335 -17.65 22.97 -23.12
CA SER A 335 -16.74 21.85 -23.39
C SER A 335 -16.16 21.25 -22.11
N GLN A 336 -15.36 20.18 -22.26
CA GLN A 336 -14.65 19.54 -21.15
C GLN A 336 -13.37 20.28 -20.72
N LEU A 337 -13.07 21.46 -21.29
CA LEU A 337 -12.00 22.33 -20.78
C LEU A 337 -12.30 22.85 -19.36
N GLN A 338 -13.52 22.71 -18.88
CA GLN A 338 -13.84 22.86 -17.46
C GLN A 338 -14.79 21.74 -17.05
N THR A 339 -14.49 21.06 -15.94
CA THR A 339 -15.32 20.00 -15.38
C THR A 339 -15.23 20.04 -13.85
N SER A 340 -15.97 19.18 -13.17
CA SER A 340 -15.91 19.04 -11.71
C SER A 340 -15.50 17.63 -11.31
N PHE A 341 -14.57 17.52 -10.38
CA PHE A 341 -14.29 16.29 -9.66
C PHE A 341 -15.23 16.19 -8.45
N GLY A 342 -16.16 15.23 -8.48
CA GLY A 342 -17.03 14.93 -7.34
C GLY A 342 -16.29 14.06 -6.33
N ALA A 343 -15.69 14.68 -5.32
CA ALA A 343 -15.05 13.98 -4.21
C ALA A 343 -16.10 13.27 -3.35
N ASN A 344 -15.89 11.98 -3.14
CA ASN A 344 -16.68 11.13 -2.25
C ASN A 344 -15.73 10.13 -1.59
N MET A 345 -15.22 10.50 -0.42
CA MET A 345 -14.10 9.85 0.24
C MET A 345 -14.59 8.70 1.12
N VAL A 346 -14.70 7.53 0.52
CA VAL A 346 -15.11 6.29 1.20
C VAL A 346 -14.00 5.24 1.10
N ALA A 347 -13.60 4.66 2.22
CA ALA A 347 -12.58 3.63 2.28
C ALA A 347 -12.98 2.53 3.30
N LEU A 348 -12.32 1.39 3.23
CA LEU A 348 -12.47 0.33 4.23
C LEU A 348 -11.58 0.64 5.42
N ASN A 349 -12.18 0.69 6.60
CA ASN A 349 -11.49 0.80 7.89
C ASN A 349 -11.80 -0.47 8.70
N GLY A 350 -10.80 -1.34 8.87
CA GLY A 350 -11.02 -2.66 9.49
C GLY A 350 -12.09 -3.51 8.80
N GLY A 351 -12.17 -3.43 7.46
CA GLY A 351 -13.15 -4.15 6.65
C GLY A 351 -14.54 -3.52 6.57
N LYS A 352 -14.78 -2.39 7.24
CA LYS A 352 -16.06 -1.66 7.19
C LYS A 352 -15.96 -0.45 6.26
N PRO A 353 -16.91 -0.24 5.34
CA PRO A 353 -16.94 0.96 4.50
C PRO A 353 -17.35 2.17 5.33
N GLU A 354 -16.49 3.18 5.39
CA GLU A 354 -16.70 4.41 6.14
C GLU A 354 -16.50 5.63 5.26
N GLN A 355 -17.35 6.64 5.41
CA GLN A 355 -17.12 7.96 4.83
C GLN A 355 -16.16 8.72 5.74
N MET A 356 -15.00 9.09 5.21
CA MET A 356 -13.88 9.63 5.98
C MET A 356 -13.49 11.00 5.45
N ASN A 357 -13.13 11.90 6.37
CA ASN A 357 -12.58 13.21 6.03
C ASN A 357 -11.03 13.15 5.92
N LEU A 358 -10.36 14.27 5.63
CA LEU A 358 -8.89 14.30 5.48
C LEU A 358 -8.18 13.87 6.77
N THR A 359 -8.61 14.44 7.90
CA THR A 359 -8.05 14.16 9.23
C THR A 359 -8.21 12.70 9.62
N ASP A 360 -9.36 12.09 9.33
CA ASP A 360 -9.63 10.68 9.63
C ASP A 360 -8.67 9.75 8.88
N MET A 361 -8.46 10.00 7.58
CA MET A 361 -7.55 9.20 6.75
C MET A 361 -6.10 9.30 7.21
N LEU A 362 -5.63 10.52 7.53
CA LEU A 362 -4.28 10.72 8.05
C LEU A 362 -4.09 10.05 9.42
N LYS A 363 -5.06 10.17 10.32
CA LYS A 363 -5.02 9.49 11.63
C LYS A 363 -5.00 7.96 11.49
N ALA A 364 -5.80 7.41 10.58
CA ALA A 364 -5.80 5.98 10.29
C ALA A 364 -4.44 5.52 9.75
N PHE A 365 -3.84 6.28 8.83
CA PHE A 365 -2.49 6.00 8.31
C PHE A 365 -1.42 6.05 9.42
N VAL A 366 -1.39 7.12 10.22
CA VAL A 366 -0.41 7.27 11.33
C VAL A 366 -0.55 6.14 12.34
N SER A 367 -1.78 5.80 12.74
CA SER A 367 -2.03 4.68 13.66
C SER A 367 -1.55 3.35 13.09
N PHE A 368 -1.78 3.09 11.81
CA PHE A 368 -1.29 1.89 11.14
C PHE A 368 0.25 1.86 11.06
N ARG A 369 0.87 3.02 10.82
CA ARG A 369 2.32 3.15 10.75
C ARG A 369 2.99 2.88 12.10
N GLU A 370 2.40 3.37 13.20
CA GLU A 370 2.81 3.03 14.58
C GLU A 370 2.72 1.51 14.82
N GLU A 371 1.63 0.86 14.41
CA GLU A 371 1.44 -0.59 14.53
C GLU A 371 2.52 -1.38 13.76
N VAL A 372 2.75 -1.03 12.50
CA VAL A 372 3.76 -1.68 11.65
C VAL A 372 5.16 -1.56 12.26
N VAL A 373 5.53 -0.38 12.76
CA VAL A 373 6.83 -0.18 13.44
C VAL A 373 6.92 -1.00 14.71
N GLN A 374 5.83 -1.08 15.49
CA GLN A 374 5.79 -1.90 16.70
C GLN A 374 5.96 -3.40 16.37
N ARG A 375 5.23 -3.93 15.38
CA ARG A 375 5.35 -5.33 14.93
C ARG A 375 6.75 -5.65 14.42
N ARG A 376 7.31 -4.78 13.57
CA ARG A 376 8.70 -4.90 13.09
C ARG A 376 9.70 -4.98 14.25
N THR A 377 9.53 -4.11 15.25
CA THR A 377 10.42 -4.07 16.42
C THR A 377 10.30 -5.33 17.27
N ARG A 378 9.09 -5.87 17.45
CA ARG A 378 8.88 -7.17 18.12
C ARG A 378 9.53 -8.32 17.36
N TYR A 379 9.41 -8.34 16.03
CA TYR A 379 10.05 -9.35 15.19
C TYR A 379 11.58 -9.31 15.32
N LEU A 380 12.17 -8.11 15.23
CA LEU A 380 13.61 -7.91 15.38
C LEU A 380 14.08 -8.28 16.79
N LEU A 381 13.33 -7.91 17.83
CA LEU A 381 13.60 -8.31 19.22
C LEU A 381 13.59 -9.82 19.39
N LYS A 382 12.58 -10.52 18.85
CA LYS A 382 12.49 -11.98 18.89
C LYS A 382 13.72 -12.61 18.24
N LYS A 383 14.05 -12.19 17.02
CA LYS A 383 15.24 -12.69 16.30
C LYS A 383 16.55 -12.41 17.03
N ALA A 384 16.68 -11.22 17.63
CA ALA A 384 17.83 -10.85 18.44
C ALA A 384 17.92 -11.72 19.71
N ARG A 385 16.80 -11.98 20.39
CA ARG A 385 16.75 -12.89 21.54
C ARG A 385 17.10 -14.33 21.18
N ASP A 386 16.56 -14.85 20.08
CA ASP A 386 16.86 -16.21 19.59
C ASP A 386 18.37 -16.34 19.27
N ARG A 387 18.96 -15.33 18.63
CA ARG A 387 20.40 -15.31 18.35
C ARG A 387 21.23 -15.15 19.63
N ALA A 388 20.82 -14.28 20.54
CA ALA A 388 21.50 -14.07 21.82
C ALA A 388 21.47 -15.33 22.70
N HIS A 389 20.36 -16.09 22.68
CA HIS A 389 20.25 -17.39 23.35
C HIS A 389 21.36 -18.35 22.90
N ILE A 390 21.57 -18.48 21.60
CA ILE A 390 22.66 -19.31 21.07
C ILE A 390 24.04 -18.77 21.48
N LEU A 391 24.26 -17.45 21.36
CA LEU A 391 25.53 -16.82 21.70
C LEU A 391 25.89 -16.96 23.18
N VAL A 392 24.92 -16.91 24.09
CA VAL A 392 25.13 -17.17 25.52
C VAL A 392 25.69 -18.57 25.74
N GLY A 393 25.11 -19.58 25.09
CA GLY A 393 25.61 -20.96 25.19
C GLY A 393 27.05 -21.09 24.69
N LEU A 394 27.37 -20.45 23.57
CA LEU A 394 28.73 -20.42 23.04
C LEU A 394 29.70 -19.67 23.96
N GLY A 395 29.29 -18.53 24.53
CA GLY A 395 30.08 -17.77 25.50
C GLY A 395 30.40 -18.59 26.76
N ILE A 396 29.40 -19.28 27.33
CA ILE A 396 29.59 -20.20 28.46
C ILE A 396 30.56 -21.32 28.09
N ALA A 397 30.40 -21.92 26.90
CA ALA A 397 31.27 -23.01 26.47
C ALA A 397 32.73 -22.56 26.26
N VAL A 398 32.94 -21.36 25.71
CA VAL A 398 34.27 -20.78 25.50
C VAL A 398 34.92 -20.41 26.84
N ALA A 399 34.16 -19.87 27.79
CA ALA A 399 34.64 -19.55 29.13
C ALA A 399 35.04 -20.81 29.93
N ASN A 400 34.36 -21.94 29.68
CA ASN A 400 34.56 -23.22 30.38
C ASN A 400 35.12 -24.32 29.46
N ILE A 401 35.98 -23.94 28.50
CA ILE A 401 36.34 -24.80 27.35
C ILE A 401 36.99 -26.14 27.74
N ASP A 402 37.84 -26.16 28.76
CA ASP A 402 38.55 -27.38 29.16
C ASP A 402 37.57 -28.44 29.71
N GLU A 403 36.59 -28.01 30.50
CA GLU A 403 35.54 -28.87 31.04
C GLU A 403 34.58 -29.36 29.95
N VAL A 404 34.21 -28.48 29.01
CA VAL A 404 33.38 -28.83 27.85
C VAL A 404 34.08 -29.87 26.97
N ILE A 405 35.36 -29.67 26.66
CA ILE A 405 36.17 -30.62 25.88
C ILE A 405 36.29 -31.95 26.61
N GLN A 406 36.57 -31.93 27.92
CA GLN A 406 36.68 -33.16 28.71
C GLN A 406 35.38 -33.95 28.67
N LEU A 407 34.23 -33.31 28.92
CA LEU A 407 32.90 -33.93 28.88
C LEU A 407 32.64 -34.57 27.50
N ILE A 408 32.83 -33.81 26.42
CA ILE A 408 32.61 -34.29 25.05
C ILE A 408 33.53 -35.48 24.72
N ARG A 409 34.81 -35.43 25.13
CA ARG A 409 35.77 -36.52 24.89
C ARG A 409 35.46 -37.80 25.66
N THR A 410 34.79 -37.68 26.81
CA THR A 410 34.40 -38.84 27.64
C THR A 410 33.06 -39.44 27.27
N ALA A 411 32.22 -38.70 26.55
CA ALA A 411 30.92 -39.18 26.12
C ALA A 411 31.05 -40.22 24.98
N PRO A 412 30.30 -41.32 25.00
CA PRO A 412 30.37 -42.38 23.99
C PRO A 412 29.81 -41.95 22.62
N ASP A 413 28.88 -41.00 22.59
CA ASP A 413 28.22 -40.53 21.39
C ASP A 413 27.72 -39.08 21.53
N PRO A 414 27.40 -38.38 20.42
CA PRO A 414 26.94 -36.99 20.46
C PRO A 414 25.62 -36.75 21.21
N ALA A 415 24.70 -37.72 21.24
CA ALA A 415 23.45 -37.57 21.98
C ALA A 415 23.70 -37.62 23.49
N THR A 416 24.58 -38.51 23.94
CA THR A 416 25.03 -38.56 25.33
C THR A 416 25.78 -37.28 25.73
N ALA A 417 26.68 -36.78 24.88
CA ALA A 417 27.38 -35.52 25.12
C ALA A 417 26.41 -34.35 25.27
N ARG A 418 25.40 -34.26 24.38
CA ARG A 418 24.37 -33.21 24.42
C ARG A 418 23.58 -33.26 25.73
N ALA A 419 23.11 -34.43 26.15
CA ALA A 419 22.38 -34.59 27.40
C ALA A 419 23.22 -34.17 28.62
N GLN A 420 24.49 -34.58 28.67
CA GLN A 420 25.40 -34.22 29.76
C GLN A 420 25.71 -32.71 29.80
N LEU A 421 25.86 -32.05 28.65
CA LEU A 421 26.03 -30.59 28.56
C LEU A 421 24.83 -29.84 29.16
N MET A 422 23.61 -30.35 28.94
CA MET A 422 22.36 -29.75 29.44
C MET A 422 22.11 -30.04 30.92
N GLU A 423 22.52 -31.21 31.42
CA GLU A 423 22.30 -31.59 32.82
C GLU A 423 23.21 -30.85 33.80
N ARG A 424 24.44 -30.50 33.36
CA ARG A 424 25.44 -29.82 34.19
C ARG A 424 25.08 -28.35 34.43
N ASP A 425 25.37 -27.90 35.65
CA ASP A 425 25.29 -26.49 36.04
C ASP A 425 26.63 -25.80 35.69
N TRP A 426 26.59 -24.80 34.80
CA TRP A 426 27.78 -24.09 34.31
C TRP A 426 27.91 -22.69 34.93
N PRO A 427 29.12 -22.23 35.29
CA PRO A 427 29.34 -20.84 35.70
C PRO A 427 28.99 -19.86 34.56
N ALA A 428 28.16 -18.85 34.86
CA ALA A 428 27.62 -17.93 33.85
C ALA A 428 27.78 -16.43 34.16
N ARG A 429 28.68 -16.07 35.10
CA ARG A 429 28.81 -14.71 35.63
C ARG A 429 29.04 -13.65 34.54
N ASP A 430 29.87 -13.95 33.54
CA ASP A 430 30.26 -12.97 32.51
C ASP A 430 29.12 -12.70 31.50
N VAL A 431 28.17 -13.63 31.36
CA VAL A 431 27.03 -13.53 30.42
C VAL A 431 25.68 -13.33 31.13
N GLU A 432 25.67 -13.30 32.46
CA GLU A 432 24.47 -13.11 33.28
C GLU A 432 23.63 -11.87 32.88
N PRO A 433 24.23 -10.68 32.62
CA PRO A 433 23.45 -9.52 32.18
C PRO A 433 22.68 -9.79 30.88
N LEU A 434 23.25 -10.55 29.95
CA LEU A 434 22.63 -10.87 28.68
C LEU A 434 21.53 -11.93 28.84
N ILE A 435 21.74 -12.93 29.70
CA ILE A 435 20.71 -13.92 30.04
C ILE A 435 19.45 -13.24 30.59
N ARG A 436 19.62 -12.22 31.45
CA ARG A 436 18.50 -11.42 31.96
C ARG A 436 17.79 -10.60 30.89
N LEU A 437 18.50 -10.12 29.85
CA LEU A 437 17.89 -9.37 28.75
C LEU A 437 17.10 -10.26 27.78
N ILE A 438 17.58 -11.49 27.58
CA ILE A 438 16.86 -12.52 26.80
C ILE A 438 15.54 -12.86 27.47
N ASP A 439 15.53 -12.98 28.80
CA ASP A 439 14.34 -13.22 29.62
C ASP A 439 13.58 -14.49 29.19
N ASP A 440 14.32 -15.59 28.92
CA ASP A 440 13.71 -16.89 28.65
C ASP A 440 13.27 -17.53 29.98
N PRO A 441 11.96 -17.73 30.22
CA PRO A 441 11.49 -18.33 31.47
C PRO A 441 11.95 -19.78 31.67
N ARG A 442 12.39 -20.46 30.62
CA ARG A 442 12.85 -21.87 30.67
C ARG A 442 14.32 -21.99 31.09
N HIS A 443 15.11 -20.93 30.88
CA HIS A 443 16.55 -20.94 31.08
C HIS A 443 17.01 -19.69 31.80
N GLN A 444 16.99 -19.74 33.13
CA GLN A 444 17.39 -18.64 34.00
C GLN A 444 18.69 -18.94 34.74
N VAL A 445 19.44 -17.89 35.10
CA VAL A 445 20.57 -18.00 36.01
C VAL A 445 20.04 -18.33 37.41
N ARG A 446 20.60 -19.37 38.03
CA ARG A 446 20.28 -19.78 39.40
C ARG A 446 20.87 -18.81 40.42
N GLU A 447 20.37 -18.84 41.65
CA GLU A 447 20.86 -17.97 42.74
C GLU A 447 22.36 -18.13 43.04
N ASP A 448 22.94 -19.29 42.72
CA ASP A 448 24.36 -19.59 42.87
C ASP A 448 25.24 -19.09 41.71
N GLY A 449 24.66 -18.42 40.71
CA GLY A 449 25.36 -17.89 39.53
C GLY A 449 25.63 -18.94 38.45
N THR A 450 24.97 -20.10 38.51
CA THR A 450 25.08 -21.16 37.50
C THR A 450 23.92 -21.15 36.50
N TYR A 451 24.13 -21.76 35.34
CA TYR A 451 23.18 -21.80 34.24
C TYR A 451 23.15 -23.19 33.59
N LYS A 452 21.96 -23.66 33.21
CA LYS A 452 21.77 -24.91 32.46
C LYS A 452 21.50 -24.63 30.98
N LEU A 453 22.31 -25.25 30.13
CA LEU A 453 22.22 -25.10 28.69
C LEU A 453 20.91 -25.69 28.15
N SER A 454 20.32 -25.03 27.17
CA SER A 454 19.22 -25.55 26.36
C SER A 454 19.70 -26.58 25.35
N GLU A 455 18.77 -27.35 24.78
CA GLU A 455 19.11 -28.29 23.71
C GLU A 455 19.71 -27.58 22.49
N GLU A 456 19.17 -26.41 22.13
CA GLU A 456 19.65 -25.59 21.02
C GLU A 456 21.07 -25.07 21.27
N GLN A 457 21.35 -24.61 22.50
CA GLN A 457 22.69 -24.17 22.91
C GLN A 457 23.68 -25.34 22.89
N ALA A 458 23.31 -26.49 23.47
CA ALA A 458 24.17 -27.68 23.48
C ALA A 458 24.48 -28.17 22.05
N ARG A 459 23.49 -28.14 21.15
CA ARG A 459 23.70 -28.44 19.72
C ARG A 459 24.67 -27.45 19.07
N ALA A 460 24.47 -26.15 19.29
CA ALA A 460 25.36 -25.12 18.75
C ALA A 460 26.81 -25.25 19.25
N ILE A 461 27.01 -25.67 20.50
CA ILE A 461 28.33 -25.96 21.07
C ILE A 461 28.98 -27.16 20.37
N LEU A 462 28.23 -28.23 20.11
CA LEU A 462 28.76 -29.41 19.38
C LEU A 462 29.09 -29.10 17.91
N ASP A 463 28.39 -28.15 17.30
CA ASP A 463 28.65 -27.67 15.93
C ASP A 463 29.78 -26.61 15.85
N LEU A 464 30.38 -26.24 17.00
CA LEU A 464 31.42 -25.23 17.09
C LEU A 464 32.72 -25.70 16.41
N ARG A 465 33.24 -24.90 15.47
CA ARG A 465 34.47 -25.19 14.75
C ARG A 465 35.69 -24.72 15.53
N LEU A 466 36.77 -25.51 15.53
CA LEU A 466 38.03 -25.21 16.26
C LEU A 466 38.59 -23.79 16.03
N GLN A 467 38.37 -23.19 14.85
CA GLN A 467 38.78 -21.80 14.56
C GLN A 467 38.17 -20.77 15.53
N ARG A 468 36.98 -21.04 16.09
CA ARG A 468 36.30 -20.20 17.08
C ARG A 468 36.96 -20.23 18.46
N LEU A 469 37.90 -21.14 18.71
CA LEU A 469 38.63 -21.27 19.98
C LEU A 469 39.91 -20.42 20.03
N THR A 470 40.31 -19.82 18.90
CA THR A 470 41.41 -18.85 18.84
C THR A 470 41.07 -17.60 19.66
N ALA A 471 42.08 -16.85 20.12
CA ALA A 471 41.85 -15.60 20.85
C ALA A 471 40.92 -14.65 20.09
N LEU A 472 41.18 -14.45 18.79
CA LEU A 472 40.33 -13.65 17.91
C LEU A 472 38.89 -14.19 17.83
N GLY A 473 38.73 -15.51 17.75
CA GLY A 473 37.40 -16.13 17.72
C GLY A 473 36.59 -15.94 19.00
N ARG A 474 37.26 -15.84 20.16
CA ARG A 474 36.62 -15.49 21.44
C ARG A 474 36.21 -14.02 21.47
N ASP A 475 37.13 -13.14 21.08
CA ASP A 475 36.86 -11.69 21.00
C ASP A 475 35.67 -11.40 20.06
N GLU A 476 35.58 -12.10 18.93
CA GLU A 476 34.43 -12.00 18.02
C GLU A 476 33.09 -12.38 18.68
N ILE A 477 33.07 -13.42 19.52
CA ILE A 477 31.86 -13.85 20.23
C ILE A 477 31.49 -12.81 21.29
N ASP A 478 32.47 -12.30 22.03
CA ASP A 478 32.25 -11.27 23.05
C ASP A 478 31.73 -9.95 22.44
N ASP A 479 32.26 -9.55 21.28
CA ASP A 479 31.78 -8.38 20.55
C ASP A 479 30.37 -8.59 19.98
N GLU A 480 30.06 -9.80 19.48
CA GLU A 480 28.71 -10.14 19.03
C GLU A 480 27.71 -10.12 20.21
N LEU A 481 28.10 -10.64 21.38
CA LEU A 481 27.31 -10.61 22.63
C LEU A 481 27.02 -9.17 23.10
N LYS A 482 28.02 -8.28 23.08
CA LYS A 482 27.82 -6.87 23.44
C LYS A 482 26.89 -6.16 22.45
N LYS A 483 27.11 -6.37 21.15
CA LYS A 483 26.30 -5.75 20.09
C LYS A 483 24.84 -6.19 20.21
N ILE A 484 24.58 -7.49 20.36
CA ILE A 484 23.22 -8.01 20.45
C ILE A 484 22.52 -7.59 21.74
N GLY A 485 23.26 -7.46 22.85
CA GLY A 485 22.74 -6.89 24.09
C GLY A 485 22.29 -5.44 23.93
N ALA A 486 23.07 -4.62 23.22
CA ALA A 486 22.69 -3.25 22.89
C ALA A 486 21.45 -3.20 21.99
N GLU A 487 21.37 -4.04 20.96
CA GLU A 487 20.21 -4.15 20.07
C GLU A 487 18.93 -4.55 20.83
N ILE A 488 19.01 -5.57 21.70
CA ILE A 488 17.87 -6.00 22.53
C ILE A 488 17.41 -4.87 23.45
N SER A 489 18.35 -4.18 24.10
CA SER A 489 18.04 -3.05 24.98
C SER A 489 17.35 -1.91 24.21
N ASP A 490 17.82 -1.58 23.01
CA ASP A 490 17.23 -0.56 22.14
C ASP A 490 15.81 -0.95 21.70
N TYR A 491 15.60 -2.20 21.25
CA TYR A 491 14.26 -2.67 20.89
C TYR A 491 13.29 -2.68 22.06
N LEU A 492 13.74 -3.06 23.27
CA LEU A 492 12.92 -2.99 24.47
C LEU A 492 12.56 -1.55 24.84
N ASP A 493 13.48 -0.61 24.68
CA ASP A 493 13.23 0.81 24.88
C ASP A 493 12.20 1.37 23.88
N ILE A 494 12.36 1.05 22.59
CA ILE A 494 11.40 1.42 21.54
C ILE A 494 10.00 0.89 21.87
N LEU A 495 9.88 -0.38 22.25
CA LEU A 495 8.58 -1.00 22.55
C LEU A 495 7.91 -0.44 23.82
N ARG A 496 8.68 0.11 24.76
CA ARG A 496 8.17 0.74 25.99
C ARG A 496 7.77 2.20 25.79
N SER A 497 8.33 2.87 24.79
CA SER A 497 8.13 4.30 24.55
C SER A 497 7.38 4.57 23.25
N ARG A 498 6.11 4.98 23.35
CA ARG A 498 5.35 5.44 22.17
C ARG A 498 6.04 6.62 21.48
N ALA A 499 6.69 7.51 22.23
CA ALA A 499 7.43 8.64 21.66
C ALA A 499 8.58 8.18 20.75
N ARG A 500 9.29 7.11 21.14
CA ARG A 500 10.36 6.50 20.31
C ARG A 500 9.80 5.83 19.06
N ILE A 501 8.63 5.20 19.17
CA ILE A 501 7.92 4.68 17.98
C ILE A 501 7.57 5.83 17.04
N GLN A 502 6.99 6.92 17.54
CA GLN A 502 6.62 8.09 16.74
C GLN A 502 7.83 8.78 16.10
N GLU A 503 8.97 8.84 16.82
CA GLU A 503 10.24 9.30 16.26
C GLU A 503 10.67 8.44 15.06
N ILE A 504 10.65 7.11 15.19
CA ILE A 504 10.96 6.18 14.08
C ILE A 504 9.95 6.24 12.93
N VAL A 505 8.70 6.63 13.21
CA VAL A 505 7.68 6.82 12.18
C VAL A 505 7.92 8.12 11.41
N ARG A 506 8.38 9.16 12.10
CA ARG A 506 8.69 10.48 11.53
C ARG A 506 9.94 10.44 10.65
N ASP A 507 10.99 9.78 11.14
CA ASP A 507 12.29 9.64 10.47
C ASP A 507 12.22 8.64 9.28
#